data_AF-A0A4Q3SKR2-F1
#
_entry.id   AF-A0A4Q3SKR2-F1
#
_cell.length_a   1.000
_cell.length_b   1.000
_cell.length_c   1.000
_cell.angle_alpha   90.00
_cell.angle_beta   90.00
_cell.angle_gamma   90.00
#
_symmetry.space_group_name_H-M   'P 1'
#
loop_
_entity.id
_entity.type
_entity.pdbx_description
1 polymer ?
#
loop_
_entity_poly.entity_id
_entity_poly.type
_entity_poly.pdbx_seq_one_letter_code
_entity_poly.pdbx_strand_id
1 'polypeptide(L)' 'GHVHWIVTEYGIIDLFGKNLKQRGKALISLAHPDHRETLERAFHERYK' A
#
# COMPACT_ATOMS: atom_id res chain seq x y z
N GLY A 1 -1.42 -15.55 1.46
CA GLY A 1 -2.00 -14.50 2.33
C GLY A 1 -3.48 -14.39 2.03
N HIS A 2 -4.32 -14.21 3.05
CA HIS A 2 -5.79 -14.32 2.93
C HIS A 2 -6.51 -13.00 2.62
N VAL A 3 -5.82 -11.85 2.69
CA VAL A 3 -6.43 -10.54 2.41
C VAL A 3 -6.35 -10.22 0.92
N HIS A 4 -7.51 -10.05 0.31
CA HIS A 4 -7.72 -9.69 -1.09
C HIS A 4 -8.00 -8.18 -1.17
N TRP A 5 -9.21 -7.76 -0.81
CA TRP A 5 -9.64 -6.38 -0.97
C TRP A 5 -9.43 -5.55 0.29
N ILE A 6 -9.02 -4.29 0.10
CA ILE A 6 -8.96 -3.26 1.13
C ILE A 6 -9.66 -2.01 0.59
N VAL A 7 -10.52 -1.41 1.41
CA VAL A 7 -11.36 -0.28 1.05
C VAL A 7 -11.18 0.83 2.08
N THR A 8 -11.06 2.06 1.61
CA THR A 8 -11.06 3.30 2.41
C THR A 8 -11.93 4.35 1.72
N GLU A 9 -12.10 5.51 2.34
CA GLU A 9 -12.69 6.70 1.72
C GLU A 9 -11.89 7.21 0.51
N TYR A 10 -10.65 6.76 0.33
CA TYR A 10 -9.77 7.09 -0.78
C TYR A 10 -9.78 6.06 -1.92
N GLY A 11 -10.55 4.98 -1.80
CA GLY A 11 -10.77 4.02 -2.89
C GLY A 11 -10.73 2.55 -2.47
N ILE A 12 -10.35 1.69 -3.40
CA ILE A 12 -10.28 0.24 -3.22
C ILE A 12 -9.06 -0.35 -3.94
N ILE A 13 -8.42 -1.34 -3.33
CA ILE A 13 -7.32 -2.11 -3.94
C ILE A 13 -7.51 -3.60 -3.74
N ASP A 14 -7.12 -4.40 -4.74
CA ASP A 14 -6.94 -5.85 -4.61
C ASP A 14 -5.47 -6.16 -4.32
N LEU A 15 -5.21 -7.01 -3.35
CA LEU A 15 -3.89 -7.50 -2.98
C LEU A 15 -3.66 -8.96 -3.38
N PHE A 16 -4.65 -9.63 -3.97
CA PHE A 16 -4.51 -11.00 -4.45
C PHE A 16 -3.41 -11.08 -5.52
N GLY A 17 -2.57 -12.12 -5.44
CA GLY A 17 -1.44 -12.32 -6.35
C GLY A 17 -0.29 -11.31 -6.22
N LYS A 18 -0.40 -10.26 -5.39
CA LYS A 18 0.67 -9.27 -5.20
C LYS A 18 1.71 -9.74 -4.19
N ASN A 19 2.99 -9.58 -4.53
CA ASN A 19 4.11 -9.78 -3.59
C ASN A 19 4.19 -8.62 -2.57
N LEU A 20 5.02 -8.75 -1.53
CA LEU A 20 5.10 -7.74 -0.46
C LEU A 20 5.45 -6.33 -0.97
N LYS A 21 6.35 -6.21 -1.95
CA LYS A 21 6.74 -4.92 -2.53
C LYS A 21 5.57 -4.28 -3.30
N GLN A 22 4.83 -5.08 -4.07
CA GLN A 22 3.63 -4.64 -4.78
C GLN A 22 2.49 -4.27 -3.82
N ARG A 23 2.30 -5.06 -2.75
CA ARG A 23 1.30 -4.77 -1.70
C ARG A 23 1.61 -3.45 -0.99
N GLY A 24 2.86 -3.21 -0.65
CA GLY A 24 3.29 -1.95 -0.04
C GLY A 24 2.95 -0.74 -0.91
N LYS A 25 3.28 -0.77 -2.20
CA LYS A 25 2.91 0.31 -3.13
C LYS A 25 1.40 0.51 -3.25
N ALA A 26 0.63 -0.57 -3.35
CA ALA A 26 -0.83 -0.50 -3.46
C ALA A 26 -1.47 0.11 -2.20
N LEU A 27 -0.99 -0.30 -1.02
CA LEU A 27 -1.43 0.25 0.27
C LEU A 27 -1.12 1.74 0.40
N ILE A 28 0.08 2.17 0.00
CA ILE A 28 0.48 3.59 0.02
C ILE A 28 -0.42 4.43 -0.89
N SER A 29 -0.74 3.93 -2.09
CA SER A 29 -1.65 4.66 -3.00
C SER A 29 -3.07 4.80 -2.46
N LEU A 30 -3.50 3.91 -1.56
CA LEU A 30 -4.83 3.95 -0.93
C LEU A 30 -4.86 4.80 0.36
N ALA A 31 -3.70 5.15 0.91
CA ALA A 31 -3.62 5.92 2.16
C ALA A 31 -4.06 7.39 1.97
N HIS A 32 -4.47 8.01 3.08
CA HIS A 32 -4.74 9.46 3.16
C HIS A 32 -3.54 10.26 2.61
N PRO A 33 -3.76 11.32 1.81
CA PRO A 33 -2.69 12.13 1.20
C PRO A 33 -1.58 12.54 2.18
N ASP A 34 -1.94 13.04 3.36
CA ASP A 34 -1.02 13.48 4.41
C ASP A 34 -0.05 12.40 4.92
N HIS A 35 -0.37 11.12 4.72
CA HIS A 35 0.47 10.01 5.18
C HIS A 35 1.32 9.37 4.07
N ARG A 36 1.01 9.65 2.79
CA ARG A 36 1.68 8.99 1.66
C ARG A 36 3.17 9.21 1.67
N GLU A 37 3.64 10.45 1.87
CA GLU A 37 5.06 10.78 1.86
C GLU A 37 5.83 9.99 2.94
N THR A 38 5.30 9.93 4.17
CA THR A 38 5.96 9.22 5.27
C THR A 38 6.02 7.72 5.00
N LEU A 39 4.96 7.14 4.43
CA LEU A 39 4.94 5.72 4.06
C LEU A 39 5.85 5.41 2.87
N GLU A 40 5.95 6.31 1.89
CA GLU A 40 6.86 6.19 0.74
C GLU A 40 8.33 6.18 1.18
N ARG A 41 8.69 7.08 2.11
CA ARG A 41 10.04 7.11 2.69
C ARG A 41 10.36 5.80 3.41
N ALA A 42 9.46 5.33 4.29
CA ALA A 42 9.64 4.06 5.00
C ALA A 42 9.70 2.86 4.04
N PHE A 43 8.91 2.87 2.98
CA PHE A 43 8.94 1.83 1.95
C PHE A 43 10.25 1.83 1.18
N HIS A 44 10.75 3.01 0.80
CA HIS A 44 12.05 3.13 0.13
C HIS A 44 13.18 2.61 1.03
N GLU A 45 13.23 3.04 2.30
CA GLU A 45 14.24 2.57 3.28
C GLU A 45 14.22 1.05 3.47
N ARG A 46 13.03 0.44 3.51
CA ARG A 46 12.88 -1.01 3.67
C ARG A 46 13.35 -1.83 2.46
N TYR A 47 13.22 -1.28 1.25
CA TYR A 47 13.49 -2.00 -0.01
C TYR A 47 14.69 -1.42 -0.78
N LYS A 48 15.61 -0.74 -0.08
CA LYS A 48 16.93 -0.40 -0.61
C LYS A 48 17.66 -1.63 -1.13
#